data_AF-A0A7M1B990-F1
#
_entry.id   AF-A0A7M1B990-F1
#
_cell.length_a   1.000
_cell.length_b   1.000
_cell.length_c   1.000
_cell.angle_alpha   90.00
_cell.angle_beta   90.00
_cell.angle_gamma   90.00
#
_symmetry.space_group_name_H-M   'P 1'
#
loop_
_entity.id
_entity.type
_entity.pdbx_description
1 polymer ?
#
loop_
_entity_poly.entity_id
_entity_poly.type
_entity_poly.pdbx_seq_one_letter_code
_entity_poly.pdbx_strand_id
1 'polypeptide(L)'
;MVAHDIQLYAEGRTKARAYFCYLFSKNIPNRLPSITREMIIPRLLKIKAELEHCEGVYLLDEKGVQVSPTFEPEKQVDDDIGKIRADRAYYYRAVREERCTLTDPYPSLITGDLTVTASAPIFNEKGELKYVACIDVPLAEAIKIAHPTTMDHLFSEFFKVAYGAFAFALIAVAVLLFFKGIQSFFVYEITPDKFKIKDMFEATILLTLSLAIFDLSKTLIEEEILGRHKEHNISGPHKTMVRFLGSIIIALSIEALMLVFKFAIIDPNKLIYAMYIVIGVAFLLISLAVYIKFTKLKIDE
;
A
#
# COMPACT_ATOMS: atom_id res chain seq x y z
N MET A 1 1.11 -9.73 -6.21
CA MET A 1 -0.12 -10.04 -5.46
C MET A 1 0.24 -10.55 -4.07
N VAL A 2 0.89 -11.72 -3.95
CA VAL A 2 1.32 -12.33 -2.67
C VAL A 2 2.00 -11.37 -1.66
N ALA A 3 2.97 -10.56 -2.10
CA ALA A 3 3.67 -9.64 -1.20
C ALA A 3 2.75 -8.53 -0.63
N HIS A 4 1.75 -8.09 -1.40
CA HIS A 4 0.79 -7.09 -0.98
C HIS A 4 -0.20 -7.67 0.04
N ASP A 5 -0.69 -8.90 -0.20
CA ASP A 5 -1.65 -9.57 0.69
C ASP A 5 -1.02 -9.87 2.06
N ILE A 6 0.24 -10.29 2.08
CA ILE A 6 1.00 -10.49 3.33
C ILE A 6 1.13 -9.17 4.10
N GLN A 7 1.34 -8.06 3.42
CA GLN A 7 1.43 -6.74 4.05
C GLN A 7 0.08 -6.27 4.61
N LEU A 8 -1.00 -6.38 3.82
CA LEU A 8 -2.36 -6.08 4.26
C LEU A 8 -2.75 -6.90 5.50
N TYR A 9 -2.38 -8.18 5.49
CA TYR A 9 -2.57 -9.06 6.64
C TYR A 9 -1.76 -8.58 7.85
N ALA A 10 -0.47 -8.22 7.68
CA ALA A 10 0.38 -7.76 8.77
C ALA A 10 -0.19 -6.50 9.45
N GLU A 11 -0.73 -5.55 8.68
CA GLU A 11 -1.38 -4.33 9.18
C GLU A 11 -2.68 -4.63 9.95
N GLY A 12 -3.46 -5.62 9.48
CA GLY A 12 -4.75 -6.00 10.06
C GLY A 12 -4.71 -7.12 11.10
N ARG A 13 -3.58 -7.81 11.28
CA ARG A 13 -3.43 -9.04 12.06
C ARG A 13 -3.99 -8.94 13.48
N THR A 14 -3.81 -7.81 14.15
CA THR A 14 -4.30 -7.62 15.53
C THR A 14 -5.82 -7.67 15.60
N LYS A 15 -6.52 -7.11 14.60
CA LYS A 15 -7.99 -7.16 14.50
C LYS A 15 -8.47 -8.58 14.20
N ALA A 16 -7.86 -9.25 13.23
CA ALA A 16 -8.18 -10.65 12.91
C ALA A 16 -7.95 -11.56 14.13
N ARG A 17 -6.82 -11.43 14.82
CA ARG A 17 -6.55 -12.17 16.04
C ARG A 17 -7.62 -11.91 17.10
N ALA A 18 -8.00 -10.66 17.34
CA ALA A 18 -9.04 -10.33 18.31
C ALA A 18 -10.38 -11.00 17.97
N TYR A 19 -10.76 -11.03 16.69
CA TYR A 19 -11.95 -11.72 16.21
C TYR A 19 -11.91 -13.23 16.49
N PHE A 20 -10.82 -13.92 16.11
CA PHE A 20 -10.71 -15.36 16.39
C PHE A 20 -10.65 -15.67 17.88
N CYS A 21 -9.95 -14.86 18.67
CA CYS A 21 -9.90 -15.05 20.11
C CYS A 21 -11.28 -14.83 20.75
N TYR A 22 -12.08 -13.90 20.23
CA TYR A 22 -13.49 -13.76 20.62
C TYR A 22 -14.30 -15.01 20.28
N LEU A 23 -14.18 -15.55 19.06
CA LEU A 23 -14.89 -16.78 18.67
C LEU A 23 -14.53 -17.98 19.55
N PHE A 24 -13.23 -18.17 19.83
CA PHE A 24 -12.75 -19.22 20.70
C PHE A 24 -13.27 -19.05 22.14
N SER A 25 -13.11 -17.88 22.73
CA SER A 25 -13.54 -17.63 24.12
C SER A 25 -15.06 -17.70 24.31
N LYS A 26 -15.83 -17.32 23.30
CA LYS A 26 -17.31 -17.39 23.32
C LYS A 26 -17.81 -18.84 23.26
N ASN A 27 -17.14 -19.70 22.49
CA ASN A 27 -17.65 -21.05 22.21
C ASN A 27 -16.91 -22.13 23.00
N ILE A 28 -15.59 -22.10 23.11
CA ILE A 28 -14.79 -23.17 23.71
C ILE A 28 -14.71 -23.01 25.23
N PRO A 29 -15.05 -24.06 26.01
CA PRO A 29 -14.91 -24.00 27.46
C PRO A 29 -13.44 -24.04 27.85
N ASN A 30 -13.07 -23.28 28.88
CA ASN A 30 -11.71 -23.23 29.40
C ASN A 30 -11.75 -23.22 30.93
N ARG A 31 -10.72 -23.74 31.58
CA ARG A 31 -10.58 -23.80 33.05
C ARG A 31 -11.70 -24.56 33.77
N LEU A 32 -12.18 -25.65 33.17
CA LEU A 32 -13.14 -26.57 33.81
C LEU A 32 -12.44 -27.74 34.53
N PRO A 33 -13.10 -28.38 35.52
CA PRO A 33 -12.53 -29.51 36.28
C PRO A 33 -12.20 -30.72 35.41
N SER A 34 -13.04 -30.98 34.39
CA SER A 34 -12.80 -32.00 33.36
C SER A 34 -13.11 -31.40 31.99
N ILE A 35 -12.17 -31.55 31.05
CA ILE A 35 -12.31 -31.12 29.68
C ILE A 35 -12.04 -32.33 28.80
N THR A 36 -13.04 -32.76 28.03
CA THR A 36 -12.91 -33.87 27.10
C THR A 36 -13.02 -33.41 25.65
N ARG A 37 -12.55 -34.25 24.73
CA ARG A 37 -12.64 -34.00 23.30
C ARG A 37 -14.08 -33.79 22.85
N GLU A 38 -15.02 -34.58 23.37
CA GLU A 38 -16.45 -34.56 23.03
C GLU A 38 -17.11 -33.23 23.42
N MET A 39 -16.55 -32.51 24.40
CA MET A 39 -17.01 -31.18 24.77
C MET A 39 -16.53 -30.08 23.82
N ILE A 40 -15.34 -30.25 23.23
CA ILE A 40 -14.68 -29.21 22.42
C ILE A 40 -15.09 -29.33 20.95
N ILE A 41 -15.05 -30.54 20.38
CA ILE A 41 -15.25 -30.76 18.94
C ILE A 41 -16.58 -30.19 18.42
N PRO A 42 -17.75 -30.43 19.04
CA PRO A 42 -19.01 -29.86 18.55
C PRO A 42 -19.00 -28.33 18.52
N ARG A 43 -18.29 -27.69 19.46
CA ARG A 43 -18.18 -26.24 19.54
C ARG A 43 -17.19 -25.67 18.53
N LEU A 44 -16.11 -26.40 18.25
CA LEU A 44 -15.18 -26.06 17.19
C LEU A 44 -15.86 -26.16 15.81
N LEU A 45 -16.68 -27.19 15.60
CA LEU A 45 -17.52 -27.32 14.40
C LEU A 45 -18.56 -26.21 14.28
N LYS A 46 -19.11 -25.74 15.41
CA LYS A 46 -19.98 -24.55 15.41
C LYS A 46 -19.23 -23.29 14.96
N ILE A 47 -18.00 -23.06 15.45
CA ILE A 47 -17.17 -21.95 14.97
C ILE A 47 -16.91 -22.08 13.46
N LYS A 48 -16.55 -23.28 13.00
CA LYS A 48 -16.36 -23.57 11.57
C LYS A 48 -17.58 -23.17 10.74
N ALA A 49 -18.79 -23.49 11.21
CA ALA A 49 -20.04 -23.14 10.53
C ALA A 49 -20.39 -21.65 10.56
N GLU A 50 -19.85 -20.88 11.53
CA GLU A 50 -20.00 -19.41 11.60
C GLU A 50 -19.03 -18.68 10.65
N LEU A 51 -17.98 -19.34 10.16
CA LEU A 51 -16.99 -18.78 9.22
C LEU A 51 -17.40 -19.09 7.78
N GLU A 52 -17.45 -18.08 6.91
CA GLU A 52 -17.82 -18.26 5.49
C GLU A 52 -16.84 -19.18 4.74
N HIS A 53 -15.53 -18.99 4.96
CA HIS A 53 -14.48 -19.79 4.32
C HIS A 53 -13.41 -20.22 5.34
N CYS A 54 -13.48 -21.48 5.78
CA CYS A 54 -12.50 -22.11 6.66
C CYS A 54 -11.93 -23.36 5.98
N GLU A 55 -10.61 -23.48 5.90
CA GLU A 55 -9.96 -24.63 5.24
C GLU A 55 -10.10 -25.91 6.07
N GLY A 56 -10.02 -25.80 7.39
CA GLY A 56 -10.12 -26.94 8.27
C GLY A 56 -10.07 -26.56 9.74
N VAL A 57 -10.70 -27.38 10.57
CA VAL A 57 -10.56 -27.28 12.03
C VAL A 57 -10.13 -28.62 12.61
N TYR A 58 -9.29 -28.59 13.63
CA TYR A 58 -8.80 -29.79 14.30
C TYR A 58 -8.34 -29.48 15.73
N LEU A 59 -8.11 -30.54 16.51
CA LEU A 59 -7.74 -30.47 17.91
C LEU A 59 -6.41 -31.21 18.15
N LEU A 60 -5.50 -30.55 18.84
CA LEU A 60 -4.22 -31.11 19.30
C LEU A 60 -4.27 -31.36 20.80
N ASP A 61 -3.54 -32.37 21.29
CA ASP A 61 -3.35 -32.61 22.73
C ASP A 61 -2.21 -31.77 23.33
N GLU A 62 -1.94 -31.98 24.62
CA GLU A 62 -0.88 -31.36 25.41
C GLU A 62 0.56 -31.65 24.91
N LYS A 63 0.73 -32.58 23.98
CA LYS A 63 2.02 -32.92 23.34
C LYS A 63 2.07 -32.48 21.88
N GLY A 64 1.03 -31.82 21.38
CA GLY A 64 0.92 -31.39 19.99
C GLY A 64 0.60 -32.53 19.03
N VAL A 65 0.07 -33.65 19.52
CA VAL A 65 -0.43 -34.74 18.69
C VAL A 65 -1.87 -34.43 18.32
N GLN A 66 -2.22 -34.59 17.05
CA GLN A 66 -3.58 -34.38 16.59
C GLN A 66 -4.50 -35.51 17.07
N VAL A 67 -5.52 -35.16 17.85
CA VAL A 67 -6.45 -36.11 18.47
C VAL A 67 -7.84 -36.09 17.83
N SER A 68 -8.06 -35.25 16.82
CA SER A 68 -9.28 -35.23 16.02
C SER A 68 -8.99 -35.37 14.53
N PRO A 69 -9.99 -35.78 13.74
CA PRO A 69 -9.95 -35.57 12.30
C PRO A 69 -9.73 -34.09 11.97
N THR A 70 -9.23 -33.85 10.77
CA THR A 70 -9.29 -32.53 10.15
C THR A 70 -10.67 -32.39 9.51
N PHE A 71 -11.46 -31.42 9.97
CA PHE A 71 -12.80 -31.16 9.45
C PHE A 71 -12.73 -30.05 8.39
N GLU A 72 -12.48 -30.44 7.15
CA GLU A 72 -12.50 -29.57 5.97
C GLU A 72 -13.93 -29.15 5.59
N PRO A 73 -14.15 -28.15 4.71
CA PRO A 73 -15.49 -27.69 4.30
C PRO A 73 -16.48 -28.82 4.01
N GLU A 74 -16.11 -29.75 3.13
CA GLU A 74 -17.01 -30.78 2.58
C GLU A 74 -16.72 -32.20 3.08
N LYS A 75 -15.56 -32.43 3.72
CA LYS A 75 -15.12 -33.76 4.13
C LYS A 75 -14.42 -33.76 5.48
N GLN A 76 -14.27 -34.95 6.03
CA GLN A 76 -13.50 -35.23 7.24
C GLN A 76 -12.31 -36.11 6.86
N VAL A 77 -11.12 -35.74 7.32
CA VAL A 77 -9.88 -36.50 7.08
C VAL A 77 -9.40 -37.10 8.40
N ASP A 78 -9.56 -38.42 8.53
CA ASP A 78 -9.19 -39.18 9.73
C ASP A 78 -7.70 -39.54 9.78
N ASP A 79 -7.04 -39.59 8.62
CA ASP A 79 -5.61 -39.93 8.48
C ASP A 79 -4.67 -38.96 9.19
N ASP A 80 -5.16 -37.78 9.59
CA ASP A 80 -4.39 -36.81 10.36
C ASP A 80 -4.33 -37.14 11.87
N ILE A 81 -5.20 -38.02 12.37
CA ILE A 81 -5.17 -38.45 13.77
C ILE A 81 -3.85 -39.14 14.08
N GLY A 82 -3.19 -38.73 15.16
CA GLY A 82 -1.89 -39.25 15.59
C GLY A 82 -0.69 -38.54 14.97
N LYS A 83 -0.88 -37.62 14.01
CA LYS A 83 0.24 -36.83 13.47
C LYS A 83 0.74 -35.84 14.51
N ILE A 84 2.07 -35.72 14.62
CA ILE A 84 2.73 -34.78 15.52
C ILE A 84 2.83 -33.41 14.84
N ARG A 85 2.34 -32.37 15.51
CA ARG A 85 2.35 -30.96 15.08
C ARG A 85 3.03 -30.03 16.08
N ALA A 86 3.77 -30.59 17.04
CA ALA A 86 4.41 -29.82 18.12
C ALA A 86 5.44 -28.79 17.64
N ASP A 87 6.05 -29.03 16.48
CA ASP A 87 7.02 -28.15 15.80
C ASP A 87 6.37 -26.98 15.06
N ARG A 88 5.03 -26.96 14.93
CA ARG A 88 4.31 -25.98 14.11
C ARG A 88 4.00 -24.71 14.90
N ALA A 89 4.07 -23.57 14.21
CA ALA A 89 3.91 -22.24 14.80
C ALA A 89 2.58 -22.06 15.55
N TYR A 90 1.49 -22.62 15.04
CA TYR A 90 0.18 -22.59 15.69
C TYR A 90 0.14 -23.39 17.01
N TYR A 91 1.03 -24.34 17.22
CA TYR A 91 1.11 -25.08 18.47
C TYR A 91 2.03 -24.36 19.46
N TYR A 92 3.33 -24.27 19.16
CA TYR A 92 4.31 -23.81 20.16
C TYR A 92 4.11 -22.34 20.55
N ARG A 93 3.58 -21.49 19.65
CA ARG A 93 3.27 -20.08 20.01
C ARG A 93 2.06 -19.97 20.92
N ALA A 94 0.99 -20.70 20.61
CA ALA A 94 -0.21 -20.73 21.43
C ALA A 94 0.10 -21.22 22.85
N VAL A 95 0.88 -22.31 22.97
CA VAL A 95 1.28 -22.86 24.26
C VAL A 95 2.21 -21.91 25.02
N ARG A 96 3.25 -21.38 24.37
CA ARG A 96 4.23 -20.48 25.02
C ARG A 96 3.61 -19.15 25.46
N GLU A 97 2.68 -18.60 24.68
CA GLU A 97 2.02 -17.32 25.01
C GLU A 97 0.79 -17.51 25.92
N GLU A 98 0.38 -18.75 26.20
CA GLU A 98 -0.80 -19.14 26.99
C GLU A 98 -2.10 -18.42 26.59
N ARG A 99 -2.19 -18.02 25.32
CA ARG A 99 -3.31 -17.24 24.78
C ARG A 99 -3.59 -17.63 23.35
N CYS A 100 -4.75 -17.21 22.87
CA CYS A 100 -5.07 -17.36 21.47
C CYS A 100 -4.10 -16.56 20.58
N THR A 101 -3.56 -17.22 19.58
CA THR A 101 -2.57 -16.69 18.64
C THR A 101 -3.04 -16.89 17.20
N LEU A 102 -2.44 -16.12 16.29
CA LEU A 102 -2.66 -16.21 14.86
C LEU A 102 -1.29 -16.27 14.19
N THR A 103 -1.04 -17.26 13.35
CA THR A 103 0.29 -17.46 12.72
C THR A 103 0.62 -16.39 11.70
N ASP A 104 1.86 -16.38 11.24
CA ASP A 104 2.22 -15.72 9.99
C ASP A 104 1.72 -16.58 8.81
N PRO A 105 1.48 -16.01 7.61
CA PRO A 105 0.99 -16.78 6.48
C PRO A 105 1.98 -17.86 6.06
N TYR A 106 1.49 -19.07 5.81
CA TYR A 106 2.31 -20.20 5.39
C TYR A 106 1.54 -21.09 4.39
N PRO A 107 2.21 -21.93 3.59
CA PRO A 107 1.53 -22.84 2.67
C PRO A 107 0.72 -23.91 3.43
N SER A 108 -0.58 -23.99 3.15
CA SER A 108 -1.50 -24.95 3.75
C SER A 108 -1.08 -26.37 3.42
N LEU A 109 -1.24 -27.27 4.38
CA LEU A 109 -1.05 -28.71 4.16
C LEU A 109 -2.26 -29.36 3.47
N ILE A 110 -3.38 -28.64 3.40
CA ILE A 110 -4.64 -29.10 2.82
C ILE A 110 -4.73 -28.65 1.36
N THR A 111 -4.60 -27.34 1.11
CA THR A 111 -4.82 -26.73 -0.21
C THR A 111 -3.52 -26.43 -0.97
N GLY A 112 -2.40 -26.25 -0.26
CA GLY A 112 -1.15 -25.74 -0.84
C GLY A 112 -1.08 -24.21 -0.97
N ASP A 113 -2.22 -23.53 -0.80
CA ASP A 113 -2.31 -22.07 -0.85
C ASP A 113 -1.89 -21.42 0.47
N LEU A 114 -1.71 -20.09 0.47
CA LEU A 114 -1.35 -19.37 1.70
C LEU A 114 -2.51 -19.35 2.70
N THR A 115 -2.24 -19.89 3.88
CA THR A 115 -3.18 -19.99 5.00
C THR A 115 -2.59 -19.36 6.26
N VAL A 116 -3.47 -19.03 7.20
CA VAL A 116 -3.10 -18.66 8.57
C VAL A 116 -3.93 -19.50 9.53
N THR A 117 -3.30 -19.91 10.63
CA THR A 117 -3.99 -20.70 11.65
C THR A 117 -4.24 -19.85 12.87
N ALA A 118 -5.50 -19.79 13.27
CA ALA A 118 -5.89 -19.32 14.58
C ALA A 118 -5.85 -20.49 15.56
N SER A 119 -5.14 -20.33 16.66
CA SER A 119 -4.91 -21.39 17.64
C SER A 119 -5.17 -20.91 19.06
N ALA A 120 -5.96 -21.66 19.82
CA ALA A 120 -6.30 -21.34 21.21
C ALA A 120 -5.92 -22.50 22.16
N PRO A 121 -5.05 -22.27 23.15
CA PRO A 121 -4.75 -23.26 24.18
C PRO A 121 -5.92 -23.35 25.18
N ILE A 122 -6.22 -24.57 25.59
CA ILE A 122 -7.31 -24.90 26.51
C ILE A 122 -6.70 -25.58 27.74
N PHE A 123 -6.95 -24.98 28.89
CA PHE A 123 -6.39 -25.41 30.17
C PHE A 123 -7.50 -25.98 31.06
N ASN A 124 -7.15 -26.91 31.95
CA ASN A 124 -8.05 -27.32 33.02
C ASN A 124 -8.07 -26.29 34.17
N GLU A 125 -8.89 -26.53 35.19
CA GLU A 125 -9.00 -25.68 36.38
C GLU A 125 -7.64 -25.48 37.12
N LYS A 126 -6.74 -26.46 37.03
CA LYS A 126 -5.39 -26.41 37.63
C LYS A 126 -4.38 -25.62 36.79
N GLY A 127 -4.77 -25.11 35.62
CA GLY A 127 -3.88 -24.41 34.70
C GLY A 127 -3.00 -25.33 33.85
N GLU A 128 -3.28 -26.63 33.81
CA GLU A 128 -2.56 -27.58 32.95
C GLU A 128 -3.15 -27.55 31.54
N LEU A 129 -2.29 -27.46 30.52
CA LEU A 129 -2.71 -27.55 29.12
C LEU A 129 -3.35 -28.91 28.88
N LYS A 130 -4.53 -28.92 28.24
CA LYS A 130 -5.21 -30.16 27.82
C LYS A 130 -5.29 -30.30 26.31
N TYR A 131 -5.65 -29.22 25.64
CA TYR A 131 -5.78 -29.22 24.19
C TYR A 131 -5.38 -27.88 23.58
N VAL A 132 -5.10 -27.88 22.29
CA VAL A 132 -5.00 -26.67 21.47
C VAL A 132 -5.98 -26.81 20.31
N ALA A 133 -6.97 -25.92 20.25
CA ALA A 133 -7.92 -25.87 19.14
C ALA A 133 -7.33 -25.04 18.00
N CYS A 134 -7.36 -25.58 16.78
CA CYS A 134 -6.80 -24.97 15.59
C CYS A 134 -7.89 -24.75 14.53
N ILE A 135 -7.83 -23.60 13.87
CA ILE A 135 -8.70 -23.22 12.75
C ILE A 135 -7.79 -22.66 11.65
N ASP A 136 -7.73 -23.36 10.52
CA ASP A 136 -7.02 -22.93 9.32
C ASP A 136 -7.95 -22.09 8.45
N VAL A 137 -7.49 -20.90 8.08
CA VAL A 137 -8.25 -19.90 7.34
C VAL A 137 -7.39 -19.41 6.17
N PRO A 138 -7.93 -19.39 4.93
CA PRO A 138 -7.19 -18.86 3.79
C PRO A 138 -6.76 -17.42 4.06
N LEU A 139 -5.58 -17.03 3.58
CA LEU A 139 -5.04 -15.68 3.80
C LEU A 139 -6.03 -14.59 3.35
N ALA A 140 -6.71 -14.80 2.22
CA ALA A 140 -7.71 -13.88 1.70
C ALA A 140 -8.88 -13.63 2.67
N GLU A 141 -9.39 -14.69 3.30
CA GLU A 141 -10.48 -14.58 4.28
C GLU A 141 -9.99 -13.94 5.58
N ALA A 142 -8.77 -14.26 6.02
CA ALA A 142 -8.16 -13.62 7.18
C ALA A 142 -7.97 -12.11 6.98
N ILE A 143 -7.63 -11.66 5.76
CA ILE A 143 -7.54 -10.24 5.40
C ILE A 143 -8.93 -9.57 5.43
N LYS A 144 -9.96 -10.24 4.90
CA LYS A 144 -11.35 -9.76 4.92
C LYS A 144 -11.87 -9.58 6.36
N ILE A 145 -11.55 -10.51 7.25
CA ILE A 145 -11.87 -10.42 8.68
C ILE A 145 -11.06 -9.30 9.35
N ALA A 146 -9.81 -9.11 8.95
CA ALA A 146 -8.93 -8.08 9.51
C ALA A 146 -9.37 -6.66 9.14
N HIS A 147 -9.87 -6.48 7.92
CA HIS A 147 -10.34 -5.22 7.36
C HIS A 147 -11.81 -5.36 6.92
N PRO A 148 -12.76 -5.40 7.88
CA PRO A 148 -14.18 -5.60 7.58
C PRO A 148 -14.84 -4.42 6.82
N THR A 149 -14.06 -3.39 6.47
CA THR A 149 -14.51 -2.22 5.72
C THR A 149 -14.37 -2.42 4.22
N THR A 150 -15.44 -2.93 3.59
CA THR A 150 -15.72 -2.82 2.14
C THR A 150 -15.67 -1.39 1.61
N MET A 151 -15.68 -0.39 2.49
CA MET A 151 -15.51 1.02 2.14
C MET A 151 -14.11 1.34 1.64
N ASP A 152 -13.05 0.69 2.13
CA ASP A 152 -11.68 1.07 1.76
C ASP A 152 -11.37 0.72 0.30
N HIS A 153 -11.90 -0.40 -0.21
CA HIS A 153 -11.76 -0.75 -1.61
C HIS A 153 -12.54 0.22 -2.51
N LEU A 154 -13.79 0.55 -2.16
CA LEU A 154 -14.61 1.49 -2.94
C LEU A 154 -14.04 2.91 -2.93
N PHE A 155 -13.58 3.40 -1.78
CA PHE A 155 -12.91 4.69 -1.69
C PHE A 155 -11.61 4.70 -2.47
N SER A 156 -10.77 3.66 -2.37
CA SER A 156 -9.51 3.60 -3.12
C SER A 156 -9.73 3.57 -4.63
N GLU A 157 -10.72 2.83 -5.12
CA GLU A 157 -11.06 2.79 -6.55
C GLU A 157 -11.67 4.11 -7.02
N PHE A 158 -12.52 4.75 -6.21
CA PHE A 158 -13.02 6.10 -6.49
C PHE A 158 -11.90 7.12 -6.61
N PHE A 159 -10.93 7.11 -5.68
CA PHE A 159 -9.78 8.00 -5.72
C PHE A 159 -8.92 7.75 -6.96
N LYS A 160 -8.64 6.48 -7.32
CA LYS A 160 -7.91 6.15 -8.56
C LYS A 160 -8.61 6.70 -9.80
N VAL A 161 -9.94 6.55 -9.88
CA VAL A 161 -10.73 7.08 -11.00
C VAL A 161 -10.67 8.61 -11.04
N ALA A 162 -10.80 9.27 -9.89
CA ALA A 162 -10.70 10.72 -9.79
C ALA A 162 -9.31 11.23 -10.21
N TYR A 163 -8.23 10.63 -9.70
CA TYR A 163 -6.86 10.93 -10.08
C TYR A 163 -6.60 10.70 -11.58
N GLY A 164 -7.17 9.62 -12.15
CA GLY A 164 -7.15 9.37 -13.58
C GLY A 164 -7.84 10.45 -14.41
N ALA A 165 -9.01 10.93 -13.96
CA ALA A 165 -9.71 12.03 -14.62
C ALA A 165 -8.90 13.34 -14.56
N PHE A 166 -8.27 13.65 -13.42
CA PHE A 166 -7.40 14.81 -13.28
C PHE A 166 -6.16 14.74 -14.17
N ALA A 167 -5.48 13.59 -14.21
CA ALA A 167 -4.34 13.39 -15.11
C ALA A 167 -4.74 13.58 -16.58
N PHE A 168 -5.85 12.98 -17.00
CA PHE A 168 -6.34 13.15 -18.37
C PHE A 168 -6.63 14.62 -18.71
N ALA A 169 -7.25 15.35 -17.80
CA ALA A 169 -7.49 16.78 -17.97
C ALA A 169 -6.19 17.59 -18.05
N LEU A 170 -5.19 17.28 -17.22
CA LEU A 170 -3.87 17.93 -17.27
C LEU A 170 -3.13 17.65 -18.59
N ILE A 171 -3.19 16.42 -19.10
CA ILE A 171 -2.64 16.08 -20.42
C ILE A 171 -3.33 16.90 -21.52
N ALA A 172 -4.66 16.99 -21.49
CA ALA A 172 -5.39 17.78 -22.48
C ALA A 172 -4.97 19.26 -22.45
N VAL A 173 -4.81 19.84 -21.24
CA VAL A 173 -4.31 21.21 -21.08
C VAL A 173 -2.88 21.36 -21.60
N ALA A 174 -1.97 20.44 -21.27
CA ALA A 174 -0.60 20.46 -21.78
C ALA A 174 -0.58 20.43 -23.31
N VAL A 175 -1.32 19.52 -23.93
CA VAL A 175 -1.42 19.41 -25.39
C VAL A 175 -1.96 20.72 -26.02
N LEU A 176 -2.98 21.34 -25.43
CA LEU A 176 -3.49 22.63 -25.91
C LEU A 176 -2.45 23.75 -25.82
N LEU A 177 -1.71 23.83 -24.70
CA LEU A 177 -0.63 24.81 -24.54
C LEU A 177 0.51 24.57 -25.52
N PHE A 178 0.85 23.30 -25.79
CA PHE A 178 1.86 22.92 -26.79
C PHE A 178 1.48 23.41 -28.19
N PHE A 179 0.25 23.10 -28.64
CA PHE A 179 -0.23 23.57 -29.94
C PHE A 179 -0.27 25.09 -30.03
N LYS A 180 -0.73 25.77 -28.97
CA LYS A 180 -0.74 27.24 -28.93
C LYS A 180 0.68 27.81 -28.98
N GLY A 181 1.65 27.20 -28.29
CA GLY A 181 3.05 27.59 -28.32
C GLY A 181 3.66 27.46 -29.72
N ILE A 182 3.41 26.33 -30.40
CA ILE A 182 3.82 26.13 -31.80
C ILE A 182 3.14 27.15 -32.73
N GLN A 183 1.84 27.36 -32.58
CA GLN A 183 1.09 28.31 -33.41
C GLN A 183 1.64 29.74 -33.27
N SER A 184 1.99 30.14 -32.04
CA SER A 184 2.60 31.44 -31.75
C SER A 184 3.91 31.64 -32.51
N PHE A 185 4.66 30.58 -32.75
CA PHE A 185 5.89 30.61 -33.56
C PHE A 185 5.59 30.61 -35.07
N PHE A 186 4.76 29.68 -35.56
CA PHE A 186 4.58 29.46 -36.99
C PHE A 186 3.62 30.45 -37.70
N VAL A 187 2.57 30.95 -37.05
CA VAL A 187 1.53 31.74 -37.73
C VAL A 187 1.91 33.22 -37.88
N TYR A 188 2.78 33.74 -37.02
CA TYR A 188 3.19 35.15 -37.03
C TYR A 188 4.51 35.42 -37.78
N GLU A 189 5.28 34.39 -38.14
CA GLU A 189 6.63 34.53 -38.70
C GLU A 189 6.74 34.39 -40.24
N ILE A 190 5.67 34.05 -40.96
CA ILE A 190 5.73 33.88 -42.43
C ILE A 190 5.86 35.24 -43.17
N THR A 191 5.70 36.38 -42.48
CA THR A 191 5.96 37.72 -43.06
C THR A 191 7.09 38.42 -42.29
N PRO A 192 8.27 38.65 -42.89
CA PRO A 192 9.46 39.16 -42.18
C PRO A 192 9.29 40.56 -41.56
N ASP A 193 8.28 41.34 -41.97
CA ASP A 193 8.01 42.68 -41.43
C ASP A 193 7.28 42.72 -40.08
N LYS A 194 6.87 41.56 -39.53
CA LYS A 194 6.14 41.47 -38.24
C LYS A 194 6.85 40.64 -37.16
N PHE A 195 8.14 40.35 -37.32
CA PHE A 195 8.91 39.58 -36.36
C PHE A 195 9.07 40.34 -35.02
N LYS A 196 8.21 40.04 -34.04
CA LYS A 196 8.31 40.59 -32.69
C LYS A 196 8.99 39.57 -31.80
N ILE A 197 10.12 39.95 -31.22
CA ILE A 197 10.84 39.19 -30.19
C ILE A 197 9.91 38.75 -29.04
N LYS A 198 8.84 39.52 -28.77
CA LYS A 198 7.79 39.20 -27.80
C LYS A 198 7.12 37.84 -28.07
N ASP A 199 6.87 37.51 -29.32
CA ASP A 199 6.10 36.32 -29.72
C ASP A 199 6.97 35.05 -29.55
N MET A 200 8.29 35.16 -29.74
CA MET A 200 9.27 34.12 -29.44
C MET A 200 9.31 33.80 -27.93
N PHE A 201 9.25 34.83 -27.08
CA PHE A 201 9.16 34.66 -25.63
C PHE A 201 7.84 34.02 -25.21
N GLU A 202 6.71 34.43 -25.80
CA GLU A 202 5.39 33.85 -25.51
C GLU A 202 5.33 32.37 -25.91
N ALA A 203 5.82 32.02 -27.11
CA ALA A 203 5.91 30.63 -27.56
C ALA A 203 6.74 29.78 -26.59
N THR A 204 7.89 30.28 -26.15
CA THR A 204 8.78 29.53 -25.24
C THR A 204 8.13 29.33 -23.87
N ILE A 205 7.45 30.35 -23.31
CA ILE A 205 6.70 30.23 -22.03
C ILE A 205 5.58 29.19 -22.12
N LEU A 206 4.83 29.19 -23.23
CA LEU A 206 3.75 28.22 -23.43
C LEU A 206 4.28 26.79 -23.54
N LEU A 207 5.41 26.60 -24.23
CA LEU A 207 6.05 25.29 -24.38
C LEU A 207 6.67 24.78 -23.07
N THR A 208 7.31 25.64 -22.27
CA THR A 208 7.86 25.24 -20.97
C THR A 208 6.76 24.88 -19.97
N LEU A 209 5.67 25.66 -19.93
CA LEU A 209 4.51 25.37 -19.09
C LEU A 209 3.84 24.06 -19.50
N SER A 210 3.70 23.82 -20.81
CA SER A 210 3.18 22.57 -21.35
C SER A 210 3.99 21.36 -20.88
N LEU A 211 5.32 21.41 -21.00
CA LEU A 211 6.21 20.31 -20.62
C LEU A 211 6.12 20.03 -19.11
N ALA A 212 6.09 21.08 -18.28
CA ALA A 212 5.96 20.94 -16.84
C ALA A 212 4.63 20.27 -16.41
N ILE A 213 3.51 20.66 -17.05
CA ILE A 213 2.19 20.06 -16.78
C ILE A 213 2.14 18.60 -17.25
N PHE A 214 2.77 18.30 -18.39
CA PHE A 214 2.85 16.93 -18.90
C PHE A 214 3.63 16.01 -17.95
N ASP A 215 4.79 16.45 -17.47
CA ASP A 215 5.60 15.68 -16.51
C ASP A 215 4.87 15.45 -15.18
N LEU A 216 4.13 16.46 -14.69
CA LEU A 216 3.27 16.32 -13.51
C LEU A 216 2.19 15.25 -13.75
N SER A 217 1.50 15.32 -14.89
CA SER A 217 0.44 14.35 -15.18
C SER A 217 1.00 12.93 -15.32
N LYS A 218 2.16 12.77 -15.95
CA LYS A 218 2.83 11.47 -16.06
C LYS A 218 3.14 10.91 -14.67
N THR A 219 3.70 11.74 -13.79
CA THR A 219 4.02 11.36 -12.42
C THR A 219 2.76 10.92 -11.66
N LEU A 220 1.66 11.67 -11.79
CA LEU A 220 0.39 11.35 -11.15
C LEU A 220 -0.17 10.00 -11.61
N ILE A 221 -0.09 9.70 -12.92
CA ILE A 221 -0.50 8.40 -13.48
C ILE A 221 0.39 7.26 -12.97
N GLU A 222 1.71 7.43 -12.99
CA GLU A 222 2.65 6.38 -12.60
C GLU A 222 2.52 5.97 -11.13
N GLU A 223 2.24 6.94 -10.26
CA GLU A 223 2.20 6.73 -8.81
C GLU A 223 0.81 6.33 -8.29
N GLU A 224 -0.24 7.07 -8.65
CA GLU A 224 -1.57 6.85 -8.10
C GLU A 224 -2.37 5.78 -8.86
N ILE A 225 -2.12 5.61 -10.17
CA ILE A 225 -2.89 4.69 -11.02
C ILE A 225 -2.12 3.39 -11.26
N LEU A 226 -0.85 3.45 -11.66
CA LEU A 226 -0.04 2.25 -11.94
C LEU A 226 0.60 1.64 -10.69
N GLY A 227 0.69 2.38 -9.58
CA GLY A 227 1.27 1.89 -8.33
C GLY A 227 2.73 1.48 -8.42
N ARG A 228 3.48 1.96 -9.43
CA ARG A 228 4.86 1.51 -9.74
C ARG A 228 5.92 1.94 -8.73
N HIS A 229 5.56 2.73 -7.70
CA HIS A 229 6.50 3.24 -6.68
C HIS A 229 6.13 2.94 -5.22
N LYS A 230 5.26 1.95 -4.97
CA LYS A 230 4.99 1.46 -3.60
C LYS A 230 6.01 0.43 -3.13
N GLU A 231 7.30 0.66 -3.38
CA GLU A 231 8.36 -0.07 -2.66
C GLU A 231 8.51 0.53 -1.26
N HIS A 232 8.60 -0.35 -0.26
CA HIS A 232 8.57 -0.07 1.17
C HIS A 232 9.84 0.63 1.67
N ASN A 233 10.23 1.75 1.07
CA ASN A 233 11.16 2.69 1.65
C ASN A 233 10.36 3.92 2.10
N ILE A 234 10.58 4.35 3.35
CA ILE A 234 10.05 5.59 3.97
C ILE A 234 10.29 6.82 3.06
N SER A 235 11.20 6.69 2.11
CA SER A 235 11.58 7.60 1.05
C SER A 235 10.58 7.78 -0.11
N GLY A 236 9.58 6.90 -0.29
CA GLY A 236 8.70 6.88 -1.48
C GLY A 236 7.94 8.20 -1.72
N PRO A 237 7.08 8.65 -0.78
CA PRO A 237 6.34 9.91 -0.92
C PRO A 237 7.23 11.14 -1.06
N HIS A 238 8.39 11.13 -0.38
CA HIS A 238 9.36 12.22 -0.46
C HIS A 238 10.06 12.26 -1.83
N LYS A 239 10.29 11.11 -2.47
CA LYS A 239 10.92 11.02 -3.80
C LYS A 239 10.03 11.65 -4.88
N THR A 240 8.73 11.39 -4.85
CA THR A 240 7.73 12.06 -5.71
C THR A 240 7.77 13.56 -5.55
N MET A 241 7.65 14.02 -4.30
CA MET A 241 7.57 15.45 -3.99
C MET A 241 8.83 16.17 -4.46
N VAL A 242 10.00 15.55 -4.28
CA VAL A 242 11.29 16.08 -4.75
C VAL A 242 11.36 16.12 -6.27
N ARG A 243 10.93 15.08 -6.99
CA ARG A 243 10.89 15.09 -8.47
C ARG A 243 9.97 16.18 -9.00
N PHE A 244 8.79 16.33 -8.40
CA PHE A 244 7.82 17.36 -8.76
C PHE A 244 8.34 18.78 -8.49
N LEU A 245 8.88 19.05 -7.30
CA LEU A 245 9.51 20.33 -6.99
C LEU A 245 10.70 20.61 -7.90
N GLY A 246 11.50 19.58 -8.23
CA GLY A 246 12.63 19.66 -9.14
C GLY A 246 12.22 20.14 -10.53
N SER A 247 11.17 19.56 -11.13
CA SER A 247 10.70 19.97 -12.47
C SER A 247 10.17 21.41 -12.48
N ILE A 248 9.46 21.84 -11.43
CA ILE A 248 9.02 23.24 -11.27
C ILE A 248 10.22 24.19 -11.18
N ILE A 249 11.24 23.85 -10.37
CA ILE A 249 12.42 24.70 -10.21
C ILE A 249 13.19 24.81 -11.54
N ILE A 250 13.33 23.72 -12.30
CA ILE A 250 13.96 23.74 -13.63
C ILE A 250 13.17 24.65 -14.58
N ALA A 251 11.84 24.55 -14.61
CA ALA A 251 10.99 25.40 -15.45
C ALA A 251 11.13 26.89 -15.08
N LEU A 252 11.04 27.23 -13.80
CA LEU A 252 11.24 28.60 -13.30
C LEU A 252 12.64 29.13 -13.60
N SER A 253 13.67 28.27 -13.56
CA SER A 253 15.05 28.64 -13.90
C SER A 253 15.18 29.07 -15.36
N ILE A 254 14.59 28.29 -16.28
CA ILE A 254 14.60 28.60 -17.72
C ILE A 254 13.85 29.89 -18.00
N GLU A 255 12.70 30.09 -17.35
CA GLU A 255 11.89 31.30 -17.51
C GLU A 255 12.59 32.55 -16.94
N ALA A 256 13.23 32.43 -15.78
CA ALA A 256 14.03 33.51 -15.19
C ALA A 256 15.19 33.92 -16.11
N LEU A 257 15.90 32.95 -16.69
CA LEU A 257 17.00 33.21 -17.62
C LEU A 257 16.50 33.92 -18.88
N MET A 258 15.37 33.52 -19.43
CA MET A 258 14.74 34.22 -20.55
C MET A 258 14.36 35.66 -20.23
N LEU A 259 13.82 35.91 -19.03
CA LEU A 259 13.48 37.27 -18.59
C LEU A 259 14.71 38.18 -18.48
N VAL A 260 15.85 37.63 -18.07
CA VAL A 260 17.14 38.37 -18.08
C VAL A 260 17.47 38.81 -19.51
N PHE A 261 17.43 37.91 -20.50
CA PHE A 261 17.69 38.27 -21.90
C PHE A 261 16.67 39.28 -22.44
N LYS A 262 15.38 39.08 -22.11
CA LYS A 262 14.30 39.98 -22.53
C LYS A 262 14.53 41.41 -22.02
N PHE A 263 14.81 41.58 -20.73
CA PHE A 263 15.01 42.92 -20.16
C PHE A 263 16.36 43.51 -20.54
N ALA A 264 17.40 42.69 -20.75
CA ALA A 264 18.68 43.17 -21.27
C ALA A 264 18.55 43.83 -22.66
N ILE A 265 17.65 43.32 -23.52
CA ILE A 265 17.46 43.84 -24.87
C ILE A 265 16.39 44.93 -24.94
N ILE A 266 15.26 44.77 -24.25
CA ILE A 266 14.06 45.62 -24.46
C ILE A 266 13.95 46.78 -23.46
N ASP A 267 14.27 46.54 -22.19
CA ASP A 267 14.08 47.53 -21.11
C ASP A 267 15.05 47.26 -19.95
N PRO A 268 16.31 47.75 -20.04
CA PRO A 268 17.37 47.44 -19.08
C PRO A 268 17.03 47.85 -17.65
N ASN A 269 16.16 48.86 -17.47
CA ASN A 269 15.73 49.32 -16.15
C ASN A 269 14.96 48.23 -15.38
N LYS A 270 14.33 47.28 -16.08
CA LYS A 270 13.59 46.16 -15.47
C LYS A 270 14.46 44.93 -15.21
N LEU A 271 15.73 44.96 -15.57
CA LEU A 271 16.66 43.84 -15.37
C LEU A 271 16.78 43.44 -13.90
N ILE A 272 16.61 44.40 -12.98
CA ILE A 272 16.61 44.15 -11.53
C ILE A 272 15.49 43.19 -11.09
N TYR A 273 14.33 43.18 -11.76
CA TYR A 273 13.25 42.25 -11.43
C TYR A 273 13.60 40.81 -11.83
N ALA A 274 14.26 40.62 -12.98
CA ALA A 274 14.73 39.29 -13.37
C ALA A 274 15.81 38.78 -12.40
N MET A 275 16.69 39.67 -11.92
CA MET A 275 17.67 39.31 -10.89
C MET A 275 17.02 38.80 -9.60
N TYR A 276 15.92 39.42 -9.14
CA TYR A 276 15.19 38.92 -7.96
C TYR A 276 14.62 37.51 -8.17
N ILE A 277 14.11 37.21 -9.36
CA ILE A 277 13.58 35.88 -9.68
C ILE A 277 14.73 34.84 -9.68
N VAL A 278 15.88 35.16 -10.30
CA VAL A 278 17.05 34.26 -10.31
C VAL A 278 17.55 33.98 -8.89
N ILE A 279 17.60 34.99 -8.02
CA ILE A 279 17.94 34.81 -6.61
C ILE A 279 16.91 33.92 -5.89
N GLY A 280 15.62 34.11 -6.17
CA GLY A 280 14.55 33.27 -5.62
C GLY A 280 14.68 31.80 -6.02
N VAL A 281 14.98 31.54 -7.31
CA VAL A 281 15.24 30.19 -7.83
C VAL A 281 16.47 29.55 -7.15
N ALA A 282 17.55 30.31 -6.96
CA ALA A 282 18.72 29.82 -6.23
C ALA A 282 18.38 29.44 -4.77
N PHE A 283 17.53 30.23 -4.11
CA PHE A 283 17.07 29.91 -2.76
C PHE A 283 16.19 28.66 -2.72
N LEU A 284 15.31 28.47 -3.71
CA LEU A 284 14.50 27.24 -3.85
C LEU A 284 15.38 26.01 -4.07
N LEU A 285 16.42 26.10 -4.91
CA LEU A 285 17.39 25.02 -5.11
C LEU A 285 18.12 24.66 -3.82
N ILE A 286 18.59 25.66 -3.07
CA ILE A 286 19.26 25.44 -1.78
C ILE A 286 18.28 24.79 -0.78
N SER A 287 17.05 25.29 -0.70
CA SER A 287 16.01 24.73 0.18
C SER A 287 15.71 23.28 -0.16
N LEU A 288 15.59 22.94 -1.45
CA LEU A 288 15.38 21.57 -1.91
C LEU A 288 16.58 20.67 -1.59
N ALA A 289 17.82 21.16 -1.79
CA ALA A 289 19.03 20.42 -1.45
C ALA A 289 19.13 20.14 0.07
N VAL A 290 18.77 21.11 0.89
CA VAL A 290 18.71 20.96 2.36
C VAL A 290 17.64 19.94 2.74
N TYR A 291 16.45 20.03 2.14
CA TYR A 291 15.35 19.08 2.37
C TYR A 291 15.76 17.64 2.06
N ILE A 292 16.39 17.39 0.91
CA ILE A 292 16.90 16.07 0.49
C ILE A 292 17.94 15.55 1.50
N LYS A 293 18.85 16.42 1.94
CA LYS A 293 19.89 16.06 2.91
C LYS A 293 19.31 15.61 4.25
N PHE A 294 18.28 16.30 4.75
CA PHE A 294 17.63 15.93 6.02
C PHE A 294 16.77 14.67 5.91
N THR A 295 16.22 14.37 4.73
CA THR A 295 15.34 13.22 4.51
C THR A 295 16.08 11.91 4.18
N LYS A 296 17.43 11.89 4.16
CA LYS A 296 18.25 10.71 3.79
C LYS A 296 17.77 10.00 2.51
N LEU A 297 17.24 10.75 1.55
CA LEU A 297 16.88 10.22 0.24
C LEU A 297 18.17 9.82 -0.49
N LYS A 298 18.46 8.51 -0.57
CA LYS A 298 19.35 8.00 -1.61
C LYS A 298 18.59 8.11 -2.92
N ILE A 299 18.88 9.16 -3.68
CA ILE A 299 18.47 9.26 -5.07
C ILE A 299 19.44 8.33 -5.82
N ASP A 300 19.10 7.05 -5.93
CA ASP A 300 19.79 6.18 -6.87
C ASP A 300 19.39 6.64 -8.29
N GLU A 301 20.43 6.95 -9.08
CA GLU A 301 20.38 7.40 -10.48
C GLU A 301 19.66 6.41 -11.41
#